data_AF-A0A7C5TNB5-F1
#
_entry.id   AF-A0A7C5TNB5-F1
#
_cell.length_a   1.000
_cell.length_b   1.000
_cell.length_c   1.000
_cell.angle_alpha   90.00
_cell.angle_beta   90.00
_cell.angle_gamma   90.00
#
_symmetry.space_group_name_H-M   'P 1'
#
loop_
_entity.id
_entity.type
_entity.pdbx_description
1 polymer ?
#
loop_
_entity_poly.entity_id
_entity_poly.type
_entity_poly.pdbx_seq_one_letter_code
_entity_poly.pdbx_strand_id
1 'polypeptide(L)' 'MIAAKLEQLRYCVERLRSKCPRDPELLERDPDLQDIVAMNLARAVQVAVDIALHLLADRSEV' A
#
# COMPACT_ATOMS: atom_id res chain seq x y z
N MET A 1 13.22 3.76 -12.25
CA MET A 1 12.81 2.76 -11.23
C MET A 1 11.87 3.36 -10.18
N ILE A 2 12.23 4.49 -9.55
CA ILE A 2 11.39 5.14 -8.51
C ILE A 2 10.00 5.53 -9.02
N ALA A 3 9.88 6.11 -10.22
CA ALA A 3 8.58 6.49 -10.79
C ALA A 3 7.59 5.31 -10.91
N ALA A 4 8.07 4.12 -11.27
CA ALA A 4 7.24 2.92 -11.33
C ALA A 4 6.79 2.45 -9.94
N LYS A 5 7.66 2.55 -8.93
CA LYS A 5 7.29 2.26 -7.53
C LYS A 5 6.29 3.28 -6.97
N LEU A 6 6.42 4.56 -7.32
CA LEU A 6 5.44 5.59 -6.95
C LEU A 6 4.07 5.34 -7.58
N GLU A 7 4.04 4.91 -8.85
CA GLU A 7 2.79 4.55 -9.52
C GLU A 7 2.15 3.30 -8.92
N GLN A 8 2.95 2.30 -8.54
CA GLN A 8 2.45 1.13 -7.78
C GLN A 8 1.88 1.54 -6.42
N LEU A 9 2.54 2.43 -5.69
CA LEU A 9 2.05 2.94 -4.41
C LEU A 9 0.70 3.65 -4.58
N ARG A 10 0.61 4.54 -5.58
CA ARG A 10 -0.62 5.26 -5.93
C ARG A 10 -1.76 4.27 -6.21
N TYR A 11 -1.51 3.24 -7.02
CA TYR A 11 -2.50 2.21 -7.31
C TYR A 11 -2.97 1.48 -6.05
N CYS A 12 -2.05 1.10 -5.16
CA CYS A 12 -2.41 0.41 -3.90
C CYS A 12 -3.29 1.28 -3.01
N VAL A 13 -2.96 2.57 -2.88
CA VAL A 13 -3.73 3.53 -2.07
C VAL A 13 -5.12 3.78 -2.66
N GLU A 14 -5.24 3.95 -3.97
CA GLU A 14 -6.55 4.11 -4.64
C GLU A 14 -7.41 2.85 -4.50
N ARG A 15 -6.79 1.67 -4.62
CA ARG A 15 -7.49 0.40 -4.42
C ARG A 15 -7.95 0.23 -2.97
N LEU A 16 -7.12 0.60 -2.00
CA LEU A 16 -7.50 0.63 -0.58
C LEU A 16 -8.68 1.56 -0.35
N ARG A 17 -8.66 2.79 -0.89
CA ARG A 17 -9.75 3.77 -0.77
C ARG A 17 -11.06 3.30 -1.39
N SER A 18 -10.99 2.65 -2.56
CA SER A 18 -12.19 2.14 -3.25
C SER A 18 -12.80 0.91 -2.58
N LYS A 19 -12.04 0.20 -1.75
CA LYS A 19 -12.49 -1.04 -1.08
C LYS A 19 -12.74 -0.85 0.41
N CYS A 20 -12.12 0.14 1.06
CA CYS A 20 -12.37 0.43 2.47
C CYS A 20 -13.77 1.03 2.61
N PRO A 21 -14.70 0.36 3.31
CA PRO A 21 -16.03 0.88 3.52
C PRO A 21 -15.98 2.09 4.47
N ARG A 22 -16.92 3.02 4.29
CA ARG A 22 -17.06 4.16 5.21
C ARG A 22 -17.62 3.78 6.57
N ASP A 23 -18.33 2.66 6.61
CA ASP A 23 -18.92 2.10 7.81
C ASP A 23 -18.01 0.99 8.36
N PRO A 24 -17.44 1.16 9.56
CA PRO A 24 -16.61 0.14 10.20
C PRO A 24 -17.36 -1.17 10.47
N GLU A 25 -18.67 -1.13 10.74
CA GLU A 25 -19.46 -2.33 11.00
C GLU A 25 -19.55 -3.22 9.76
N LEU A 26 -19.56 -2.61 8.56
CA LEU A 26 -19.55 -3.34 7.30
C LEU A 26 -18.20 -4.03 7.05
N LEU A 27 -17.09 -3.43 7.50
CA LEU A 27 -15.79 -4.08 7.45
C LEU A 27 -15.72 -5.24 8.44
N GLU A 28 -16.19 -5.04 9.68
CA GLU A 28 -16.16 -6.07 10.73
C GLU A 28 -16.94 -7.34 10.35
N ARG A 29 -18.04 -7.18 9.61
CA ARG A 29 -18.94 -8.29 9.27
C ARG A 29 -18.59 -9.04 7.99
N ASP A 30 -17.62 -8.55 7.21
CA ASP A 30 -17.24 -9.12 5.92
C ASP A 30 -15.75 -9.51 5.91
N PRO A 31 -15.42 -10.78 6.18
CA PRO A 31 -14.04 -11.28 6.19
C PRO A 31 -13.30 -11.11 4.85
N ASP A 32 -13.99 -11.28 3.72
CA ASP A 32 -13.38 -11.11 2.40
C ASP A 32 -12.98 -9.64 2.19
N LEU A 33 -13.82 -8.72 2.66
CA LEU A 33 -13.51 -7.29 2.63
C LEU A 33 -12.34 -6.92 3.54
N GLN A 34 -12.26 -7.54 4.73
CA GLN A 34 -11.11 -7.37 5.63
C GLN A 34 -9.81 -7.81 4.97
N ASP A 35 -9.80 -8.97 4.32
CA ASP A 35 -8.63 -9.49 3.62
C ASP A 35 -8.22 -8.57 2.48
N ILE A 36 -9.18 -8.06 1.69
CA ILE A 36 -8.89 -7.10 0.62
C ILE A 36 -8.26 -5.83 1.19
N VAL A 37 -8.81 -5.25 2.25
CA VAL A 37 -8.29 -4.03 2.87
C VAL A 37 -6.89 -4.27 3.45
N ALA A 38 -6.70 -5.34 4.22
CA ALA A 38 -5.43 -5.71 4.83
C ALA A 38 -4.33 -5.97 3.78
N MET A 39 -4.64 -6.72 2.72
CA MET A 39 -3.67 -7.01 1.66
C MET A 39 -3.24 -5.76 0.89
N ASN A 40 -4.16 -4.85 0.56
CA ASN A 40 -3.80 -3.61 -0.15
C ASN A 40 -3.01 -2.67 0.76
N LEU A 41 -3.32 -2.62 2.06
CA LEU A 41 -2.57 -1.85 3.05
C LEU A 41 -1.13 -2.39 3.19
N ALA A 42 -0.97 -3.69 3.41
CA ALA A 42 0.35 -4.33 3.52
C ALA A 42 1.20 -4.08 2.27
N ARG A 43 0.60 -4.18 1.08
CA ARG A 43 1.28 -3.88 -0.19
C ARG A 43 1.72 -2.43 -0.29
N ALA A 44 0.86 -1.47 0.09
CA ALA A 44 1.23 -0.05 0.09
C ALA A 44 2.41 0.23 1.01
N VAL A 45 2.41 -0.36 2.22
CA VAL A 45 3.53 -0.25 3.17
C VAL A 45 4.80 -0.86 2.58
N GLN A 46 4.73 -2.05 1.99
CA GLN A 46 5.88 -2.69 1.37
C GLN A 46 6.50 -1.83 0.26
N VAL A 47 5.68 -1.25 -0.62
CA VAL A 47 6.19 -0.36 -1.69
C VAL A 47 6.84 0.89 -1.11
N ALA A 48 6.29 1.47 -0.04
CA ALA A 48 6.89 2.62 0.62
C ALA A 48 8.26 2.28 1.25
N VAL A 49 8.38 1.12 1.91
CA VAL A 49 9.64 0.62 2.46
C VAL A 49 10.67 0.38 1.36
N ASP A 50 10.27 -0.25 0.25
CA ASP A 50 11.16 -0.48 -0.89
C ASP A 50 11.70 0.82 -1.49
N ILE A 51 10.87 1.86 -1.60
CA ILE A 51 11.30 3.18 -2.06
C ILE A 51 12.33 3.76 -1.09
N ALA A 52 12.07 3.69 0.21
CA ALA A 52 13.00 4.19 1.23
C ALA A 52 14.34 3.45 1.19
N LEU A 53 14.32 2.12 1.09
CA LEU A 53 15.53 1.30 0.98
C LEU A 53 16.34 1.65 -0.27
N HIS A 54 15.69 1.81 -1.43
CA HIS A 54 16.38 2.21 -2.65
C HIS A 54 17.04 3.60 -2.51
N LEU A 55 16.34 4.57 -1.94
CA LEU A 55 16.89 5.91 -1.71
C LEU A 55 18.04 5.94 -0.69
N LEU A 56 18.04 5.01 0.27
CA LEU A 56 19.13 4.86 1.24
C LEU A 56 20.35 4.17 0.62
N ALA A 57 20.13 3.15 -0.22
CA ALA A 57 21.20 2.49 -0.96
C ALA A 57 21.92 3.48 -1.89
N ASP A 58 21.16 4.28 -2.66
CA ASP A 58 21.72 5.33 -3.53
C ASP A 58 22.50 6.41 -2.75
N ARG A 59 22.22 6.60 -1.45
CA ARG A 59 22.93 7.56 -0.59
C ARG A 59 24.17 7.00 0.12
N SER A 60 24.28 5.69 0.25
CA SER A 60 25.41 5.03 0.91
C SER A 60 26.57 4.71 -0.04
N GLU A 61 26.44 4.99 -1.34
CA GLU A 61 27.52 4.86 -2.34
C GLU A 61 28.45 6.11 -2.41
N VAL A 62 28.58 6.87 -1.32
CA VAL A 62 29.49 8.04 -1.20
C VAL A 62 30.64 7.75 -0.25
#